data_AF-A0A077QZ63-F1
#
_entry.id   AF-A0A077QZ63-F1
#
_cell.length_a   1.000
_cell.length_b   1.000
_cell.length_c   1.000
_cell.angle_alpha   90.00
_cell.angle_beta   90.00
_cell.angle_gamma   90.00
#
_symmetry.space_group_name_H-M   'P 1'
#
loop_
_entity.id
_entity.type
_entity.pdbx_description
1 polymer ?
#
loop_
_entity_poly.entity_id
_entity_poly.type
_entity_poly.pdbx_seq_one_letter_code
_entity_poly.pdbx_strand_id
1 'polypeptide(L)'
;MSQPEHAQILPISDLDLARDVHSKLRLAGIVGAVHPHNSCLVALTDPNPAPGYAPVSLLIDLSLCTDQPSGWKKSKQLVPPQIKSMLMVIGHLVQRQTPVDVSFVTDTAKKDLGKPQIREAIPAFTQDQDLVPNRYFVLEAILVKPLDHTFDLRLWNRAARLRSQHEWFMHSQPAKAEQRSPIQSDKKGKRKAKD
;
A
#
# COMPACT_ATOMS: atom_id res chain seq x y z
N MET A 1 4.49 1.01 -26.88
CA MET A 1 4.56 0.49 -25.49
C MET A 1 3.94 1.54 -24.59
N SER A 2 2.84 1.21 -23.90
CA SER A 2 2.20 2.11 -22.94
C SER A 2 3.16 2.39 -21.76
N GLN A 3 3.12 3.60 -21.21
CA GLN A 3 3.89 3.92 -20.01
C GLN A 3 3.52 2.94 -18.88
N PRO A 4 4.48 2.43 -18.10
CA PRO A 4 4.18 1.60 -16.95
C PRO A 4 3.39 2.40 -15.92
N GLU A 5 2.28 1.84 -15.45
CA GLU A 5 1.43 2.45 -14.44
C GLU A 5 2.23 2.69 -13.14
N HIS A 6 2.21 3.94 -12.68
CA HIS A 6 2.89 4.36 -11.46
C HIS A 6 2.11 3.89 -10.23
N ALA A 7 2.79 3.25 -9.28
CA ALA A 7 2.14 2.79 -8.04
C ALA A 7 1.85 3.97 -7.11
N GLN A 8 0.60 4.13 -6.70
CA GLN A 8 0.21 5.11 -5.68
C GLN A 8 0.82 4.74 -4.33
N ILE A 9 1.34 5.73 -3.61
CA ILE A 9 2.00 5.52 -2.32
C ILE A 9 1.06 6.02 -1.23
N LEU A 10 0.45 5.09 -0.49
CA LEU A 10 -0.54 5.38 0.55
C LEU A 10 -0.30 4.51 1.79
N PRO A 11 -0.45 5.04 3.02
CA PRO A 11 -0.55 4.20 4.20
C PRO A 11 -1.72 3.23 4.06
N ILE A 12 -1.63 2.04 4.65
CA ILE A 12 -2.76 1.09 4.62
C ILE A 12 -3.99 1.73 5.27
N SER A 13 -3.78 2.51 6.33
CA SER A 13 -4.81 3.27 7.05
C SER A 13 -5.53 4.35 6.23
N ASP A 14 -4.98 4.78 5.09
CA ASP A 14 -5.56 5.82 4.24
C ASP A 14 -6.23 5.24 2.97
N LEU A 15 -6.20 3.91 2.82
CA LEU A 15 -6.83 3.23 1.69
C LEU A 15 -8.34 3.25 1.81
N ASP A 16 -8.99 3.64 0.71
CA ASP A 16 -10.42 3.45 0.51
C ASP A 16 -10.59 2.29 -0.46
N LEU A 17 -11.03 1.14 0.05
CA LEU A 17 -11.12 -0.09 -0.74
C LEU A 17 -12.06 0.02 -1.95
N ALA A 18 -13.09 0.88 -1.88
CA ALA A 18 -14.03 1.07 -2.97
C ALA A 18 -13.48 2.03 -4.04
N ARG A 19 -12.77 3.08 -3.62
CA ARG A 19 -12.11 4.05 -4.51
C ARG A 19 -10.87 3.47 -5.18
N ASP A 20 -10.06 2.73 -4.43
CA ASP A 20 -8.71 2.32 -4.82
C ASP A 20 -8.67 0.92 -5.44
N VAL A 21 -9.83 0.29 -5.63
CA VAL A 21 -9.92 -1.00 -6.35
C VAL A 21 -9.36 -0.85 -7.76
N HIS A 22 -8.61 -1.86 -8.21
CA HIS A 22 -7.85 -1.92 -9.45
C HIS A 22 -6.63 -0.99 -9.53
N SER A 23 -6.41 -0.12 -8.55
CA SER A 23 -5.21 0.72 -8.51
C SER A 23 -3.97 -0.10 -8.18
N LYS A 24 -2.86 0.26 -8.81
CA LYS A 24 -1.54 -0.19 -8.40
C LYS A 24 -1.06 0.58 -7.17
N LEU A 25 -0.77 -0.12 -6.08
CA LEU A 25 -0.42 0.47 -4.78
C LEU A 25 0.99 0.06 -4.35
N ARG A 26 1.66 0.94 -3.61
CA ARG A 26 2.88 0.65 -2.86
C ARG A 26 2.61 0.91 -1.38
N LEU A 27 2.57 -0.17 -0.61
CA LEU A 27 2.23 -0.16 0.81
C LEU A 27 3.41 -0.65 1.64
N ALA A 28 3.43 -0.31 2.93
CA ALA A 28 4.32 -0.93 3.90
C ALA A 28 3.55 -1.21 5.20
N GLY A 29 3.95 -2.28 5.89
CA GLY A 29 3.33 -2.65 7.16
C GLY A 29 4.04 -3.82 7.82
N ILE A 30 3.43 -4.32 8.90
CA ILE A 30 3.92 -5.44 9.69
C ILE A 30 3.11 -6.69 9.35
N VAL A 31 3.76 -7.83 9.17
CA VAL A 31 3.07 -9.11 9.00
C VAL A 31 2.38 -9.48 10.31
N GLY A 32 1.05 -9.35 10.34
CA GLY A 32 0.22 -9.67 11.50
C GLY A 32 -0.14 -11.16 11.56
N ALA A 33 -0.42 -11.78 10.42
CA ALA A 33 -0.78 -13.19 10.31
C ALA A 33 -0.38 -13.79 8.96
N VAL A 34 -0.21 -15.12 8.93
CA VAL A 34 0.05 -15.92 7.74
C VAL A 34 -0.98 -17.03 7.70
N HIS A 35 -1.62 -17.26 6.55
CA HIS A 35 -2.62 -18.30 6.42
C HIS A 35 -1.98 -19.70 6.54
N PRO A 36 -2.48 -20.58 7.42
CA PRO A 36 -1.81 -21.83 7.77
C PRO A 36 -1.72 -22.84 6.62
N HIS A 37 -2.68 -22.79 5.68
CA HIS A 37 -2.72 -23.67 4.51
C HIS A 37 -2.32 -22.96 3.20
N ASN A 38 -1.98 -21.67 3.26
CA ASN A 38 -1.58 -20.87 2.10
C ASN A 38 -0.54 -19.84 2.54
N SER A 39 0.74 -20.21 2.50
CA SER A 39 1.85 -19.35 2.94
C SER A 39 1.99 -18.05 2.13
N CYS A 40 1.35 -17.96 0.97
CA CYS A 40 1.34 -16.76 0.13
C CYS A 40 0.34 -15.72 0.62
N LEU A 41 -0.70 -16.14 1.35
CA LEU A 41 -1.72 -15.24 1.86
C LEU A 41 -1.36 -14.76 3.26
N VAL A 42 -1.17 -13.46 3.42
CA VAL A 42 -0.79 -12.83 4.69
C VAL A 42 -1.67 -11.63 5.01
N ALA A 43 -1.80 -11.32 6.30
CA ALA A 43 -2.38 -10.07 6.75
C ALA A 43 -1.25 -9.07 7.03
N LEU A 44 -1.25 -7.94 6.33
CA LEU A 44 -0.31 -6.85 6.53
C LEU A 44 -1.02 -5.71 7.28
N THR A 45 -0.47 -5.34 8.43
CA THR A 45 -1.07 -4.40 9.37
C THR A 45 -0.29 -3.09 9.41
N ASP A 46 -1.01 -1.98 9.43
CA ASP A 46 -0.47 -0.64 9.70
C ASP A 46 -0.84 -0.23 11.13
N PRO A 47 0.13 -0.24 12.07
CA PRO A 47 -0.11 0.14 13.46
C PRO A 47 -0.05 1.65 13.70
N ASN A 48 0.27 2.48 12.69
CA ASN A 48 0.50 3.92 12.86
C ASN A 48 -0.48 4.75 12.02
N PRO A 49 -1.80 4.67 12.31
CA PRO A 49 -2.80 5.42 11.59
C PRO A 49 -2.65 6.94 11.77
N ALA A 50 -3.35 7.71 10.95
CA ALA A 50 -3.46 9.15 11.16
C ALA A 50 -4.17 9.45 12.51
N PRO A 51 -3.94 10.63 13.12
CA PRO A 51 -4.66 11.01 14.34
C PRO A 51 -6.17 10.90 14.15
N GLY A 52 -6.85 10.16 15.03
CA GLY A 52 -8.30 9.92 14.97
C GLY A 52 -8.72 8.69 14.16
N TYR A 53 -7.79 7.95 13.56
CA TYR A 53 -8.06 6.69 12.85
C TYR A 53 -7.56 5.48 13.65
N ALA A 54 -8.21 4.34 13.48
CA ALA A 54 -7.80 3.07 14.07
C ALA A 54 -6.72 2.39 13.20
N PRO A 55 -5.87 1.52 13.78
CA PRO A 55 -5.02 0.63 13.00
C PRO A 55 -5.85 -0.21 12.04
N VAL A 56 -5.26 -0.63 10.93
CA VAL A 56 -5.96 -1.44 9.90
C VAL A 56 -5.06 -2.55 9.36
N SER A 57 -5.70 -3.59 8.84
CA SER A 57 -5.04 -4.71 8.18
C SER A 57 -5.61 -4.90 6.77
N LEU A 58 -4.74 -5.34 5.85
CA LEU A 58 -5.11 -5.70 4.48
C LEU A 58 -4.59 -7.12 4.16
N LEU A 59 -5.36 -7.89 3.41
CA LEU A 59 -4.92 -9.17 2.88
C LEU A 59 -3.97 -8.95 1.71
N ILE A 60 -2.82 -9.63 1.73
CA ILE A 60 -1.83 -9.60 0.67
C ILE A 60 -1.65 -11.02 0.13
N ASP A 61 -1.76 -11.17 -1.18
CA ASP A 61 -1.47 -12.39 -1.90
C ASP A 61 -0.07 -12.30 -2.52
N LEU A 62 0.86 -13.11 -2.01
CA LEU A 62 2.26 -13.18 -2.42
C LEU A 62 2.53 -14.26 -3.47
N SER A 63 1.50 -14.87 -4.06
CA SER A 63 1.64 -16.00 -5.00
C SER A 63 2.51 -15.71 -6.21
N LEU A 64 2.55 -14.46 -6.69
CA LEU A 64 3.44 -14.05 -7.79
C LEU A 64 4.84 -13.67 -7.33
N CYS A 65 5.01 -13.50 -6.01
CA CYS A 65 6.28 -13.18 -5.38
C CYS A 65 6.99 -14.44 -4.87
N THR A 66 6.44 -15.64 -5.08
CA THR A 66 7.09 -16.90 -4.67
C THR A 66 8.09 -17.35 -5.72
N ASP A 67 9.32 -17.67 -5.25
CA ASP A 67 10.44 -18.30 -5.95
C ASP A 67 11.41 -17.43 -6.77
N GLN A 68 12.68 -17.43 -6.32
CA GLN A 68 13.80 -17.82 -7.18
C GLN A 68 14.86 -18.62 -6.38
N PRO A 69 14.92 -19.96 -6.56
CA PRO A 69 16.08 -20.77 -6.15
C PRO A 69 17.28 -20.65 -7.10
N SER A 70 17.20 -19.92 -8.20
CA SER A 70 18.32 -19.79 -9.14
C SER A 70 18.33 -18.45 -9.87
N GLY A 71 19.32 -17.61 -9.53
CA GLY A 71 19.75 -16.54 -10.42
C GLY A 71 19.29 -15.12 -10.09
N TRP A 72 19.59 -14.63 -8.88
CA TRP A 72 20.37 -13.40 -8.62
C TRP A 72 20.79 -13.42 -7.15
N LYS A 73 22.10 -13.38 -6.91
CA LYS A 73 22.73 -13.67 -5.62
C LYS A 73 22.28 -12.67 -4.53
N LYS A 74 21.70 -13.21 -3.44
CA LYS A 74 21.85 -12.85 -2.00
C LYS A 74 20.58 -12.54 -1.17
N SER A 75 19.38 -12.45 -1.75
CA SER A 75 18.15 -12.34 -0.94
C SER A 75 17.22 -13.49 -1.28
N LYS A 76 17.25 -14.56 -0.47
CA LYS A 76 16.18 -15.55 -0.50
C LYS A 76 14.95 -14.87 0.06
N GLN A 77 13.99 -14.53 -0.80
CA GLN A 77 12.71 -14.06 -0.32
C GLN A 77 12.05 -15.21 0.45
N LEU A 78 11.92 -15.04 1.77
CA LEU A 78 11.32 -16.04 2.65
C LEU A 78 9.81 -15.96 2.46
N VAL A 79 9.23 -16.99 1.84
CA VAL A 79 7.79 -17.24 1.83
C VAL A 79 7.55 -18.54 2.59
N PRO A 80 6.74 -18.53 3.68
CA PRO A 80 6.04 -17.38 4.23
C PRO A 80 6.98 -16.35 4.86
N PRO A 81 6.63 -15.06 4.85
CA PRO A 81 7.37 -14.06 5.62
C PRO A 81 7.20 -14.31 7.12
N GLN A 82 8.17 -13.86 7.91
CA GLN A 82 8.13 -14.02 9.36
C GLN A 82 7.06 -13.10 9.96
N ILE A 83 6.23 -13.63 10.87
CA ILE A 83 5.29 -12.82 11.65
C ILE A 83 6.08 -11.74 12.43
N LYS A 84 5.52 -10.54 12.54
CA LYS A 84 6.16 -9.31 13.07
C LYS A 84 7.29 -8.73 12.21
N SER A 85 7.63 -9.32 11.07
CA SER A 85 8.54 -8.66 10.12
C SER A 85 7.85 -7.52 9.40
N MET A 86 8.62 -6.51 8.99
CA MET A 86 8.14 -5.40 8.17
C MET A 86 8.33 -5.73 6.70
N LEU A 87 7.28 -5.48 5.91
CA LEU A 87 7.30 -5.67 4.46
C LEU A 87 6.87 -4.39 3.75
N MET A 88 7.51 -4.13 2.62
CA MET A 88 7.00 -3.23 1.59
C MET A 88 6.48 -4.06 0.43
N VAL A 89 5.26 -3.76 -0.02
CA VAL A 89 4.60 -4.51 -1.09
C VAL A 89 4.17 -3.55 -2.17
N ILE A 90 4.39 -3.93 -3.42
CA ILE A 90 3.77 -3.30 -4.59
C ILE A 90 2.85 -4.34 -5.21
N GLY A 91 1.61 -3.96 -5.51
CA GLY A 91 0.60 -4.87 -6.06
C GLY A 91 -0.60 -4.11 -6.61
N HIS A 92 -1.57 -4.86 -7.13
CA HIS A 92 -2.88 -4.30 -7.51
C HIS A 92 -3.91 -4.68 -6.47
N LEU A 93 -4.72 -3.71 -6.06
CA LEU A 93 -5.85 -4.00 -5.19
C LEU A 93 -6.96 -4.62 -6.02
N VAL A 94 -7.42 -5.81 -5.65
CA VAL A 94 -8.48 -6.51 -6.36
C VAL A 94 -9.63 -6.82 -5.42
N GLN A 95 -10.86 -6.73 -5.95
CA GLN A 95 -12.04 -7.28 -5.30
C GLN A 95 -12.24 -8.71 -5.80
N ARG A 96 -12.10 -9.69 -4.89
CA ARG A 96 -12.43 -11.09 -5.14
C ARG A 96 -13.95 -11.26 -5.20
N GLN A 97 -14.42 -12.18 -6.04
CA GLN A 97 -15.84 -12.57 -6.05
C GLN A 97 -16.20 -13.46 -4.84
N THR A 98 -15.25 -14.28 -4.40
CA THR A 98 -15.39 -15.17 -3.24
C THR A 98 -14.65 -14.58 -2.03
N PRO A 99 -15.27 -14.54 -0.84
CA PRO A 99 -14.59 -14.05 0.36
C PRO A 99 -13.47 -14.99 0.77
N VAL A 100 -12.33 -14.42 1.14
CA VAL A 100 -11.19 -15.14 1.70
C VAL A 100 -11.51 -15.56 3.14
N ASP A 101 -11.05 -16.74 3.55
CA ASP A 101 -11.13 -17.14 4.97
C ASP A 101 -10.12 -16.34 5.81
N VAL A 102 -10.61 -15.61 6.80
CA VAL A 102 -9.82 -14.81 7.74
C VAL A 102 -9.85 -15.37 9.16
N SER A 103 -10.37 -16.59 9.32
CA SER A 103 -10.39 -17.30 10.60
C SER A 103 -8.99 -17.38 11.24
N PHE A 104 -7.95 -17.51 10.41
CA PHE A 104 -6.55 -17.54 10.85
C PHE A 104 -6.06 -16.24 11.52
N VAL A 105 -6.78 -15.13 11.35
CA VAL A 105 -6.52 -13.85 12.02
C VAL A 105 -7.24 -13.79 13.37
N THR A 106 -8.43 -14.37 13.46
CA THR A 106 -9.34 -14.26 14.63
C THR A 106 -9.26 -15.44 15.59
N ASP A 107 -8.80 -16.61 15.17
CA ASP A 107 -8.83 -17.85 15.96
C ASP A 107 -7.65 -17.89 16.97
N THR A 108 -7.73 -17.03 17.98
CA THR A 108 -6.86 -17.03 19.17
C THR A 108 -7.26 -18.09 20.20
N ALA A 109 -8.42 -18.74 20.02
CA ALA A 109 -9.07 -19.60 21.00
C ALA A 109 -8.56 -21.07 21.07
N LYS A 110 -7.54 -21.45 20.28
CA LYS A 110 -6.95 -22.81 20.30
C LYS A 110 -5.44 -22.82 20.41
N LYS A 111 -4.86 -22.10 21.38
CA LYS A 111 -3.44 -22.27 21.74
C LYS A 111 -3.31 -23.15 22.97
N ASP A 112 -2.89 -24.40 22.77
CA ASP A 112 -2.42 -25.30 23.82
C ASP A 112 -1.13 -24.72 24.44
N LEU A 113 -1.19 -24.46 25.76
CA LEU A 113 -0.21 -23.74 26.57
C LEU A 113 0.86 -24.67 27.20
N GLY A 114 0.94 -25.93 26.77
CA GLY A 114 1.80 -26.95 27.39
C GLY A 114 3.32 -26.75 27.30
N LYS A 115 3.84 -25.63 26.80
CA LYS A 115 5.28 -25.32 26.80
C LYS A 115 5.56 -23.96 27.46
N PRO A 116 6.50 -23.88 28.43
CA PRO A 116 6.82 -22.64 29.12
C PRO A 116 7.35 -21.60 28.13
N GLN A 117 6.64 -20.47 28.05
CA GLN A 117 6.99 -19.31 27.26
C GLN A 117 8.21 -18.63 27.89
N ILE A 118 9.40 -18.90 27.37
CA ILE A 118 10.60 -18.17 27.76
C ILE A 118 10.69 -16.93 26.87
N ARG A 119 10.42 -15.77 27.49
CA ARG A 119 10.32 -14.40 26.96
C ARG A 119 8.93 -14.00 26.49
N GLU A 120 8.10 -13.62 27.46
CA GLU A 120 7.27 -12.43 27.31
C GLU A 120 8.15 -11.30 26.76
N ALA A 121 7.89 -10.91 25.51
CA ALA A 121 8.41 -9.69 24.93
C ALA A 121 7.27 -9.02 24.16
N ILE A 122 6.64 -8.13 24.93
CA ILE A 122 5.99 -6.88 24.55
C ILE A 122 4.50 -6.99 24.20
N PRO A 123 3.61 -6.44 25.05
CA PRO A 123 2.29 -6.01 24.60
C PRO A 123 2.50 -4.79 23.69
N ALA A 124 2.36 -4.97 22.39
CA ALA A 124 2.31 -3.88 21.42
C ALA A 124 1.16 -4.09 20.43
N PHE A 125 -0.03 -4.37 20.96
CA PHE A 125 -1.34 -4.19 20.34
C PHE A 125 -2.39 -4.16 21.47
N THR A 126 -2.29 -3.22 22.41
CA THR A 126 -3.45 -2.82 23.21
C THR A 126 -4.31 -1.95 22.27
N GLN A 127 -5.58 -2.22 21.96
CA GLN A 127 -6.69 -2.77 22.75
C GLN A 127 -7.66 -3.55 21.84
N ASP A 128 -8.05 -4.78 22.25
CA ASP A 128 -9.34 -5.48 22.09
C ASP A 128 -10.20 -5.36 20.81
N GLN A 129 -9.66 -4.89 19.68
CA GLN A 129 -10.32 -5.03 18.39
C GLN A 129 -9.45 -5.93 17.52
N ASP A 130 -9.95 -7.14 17.25
CA ASP A 130 -9.39 -7.98 16.21
C ASP A 130 -9.29 -7.14 14.93
N LEU A 131 -8.06 -6.84 14.49
CA LEU A 131 -7.80 -6.10 13.26
C LEU A 131 -8.06 -7.01 12.05
N VAL A 132 -9.32 -7.39 11.89
CA VAL A 132 -9.79 -8.31 10.86
C VAL A 132 -9.79 -7.58 9.52
N PRO A 133 -8.96 -8.02 8.55
CA PRO A 133 -8.95 -7.41 7.24
C PRO A 133 -10.26 -7.72 6.48
N ASN A 134 -10.61 -6.85 5.53
CA ASN A 134 -11.75 -7.11 4.66
C ASN A 134 -11.52 -8.40 3.84
N ARG A 135 -12.52 -9.29 3.83
CA ARG A 135 -12.44 -10.62 3.21
C ARG A 135 -12.52 -10.60 1.68
N TYR A 136 -12.99 -9.51 1.07
CA TYR A 136 -13.17 -9.41 -0.37
C TYR A 136 -12.05 -8.66 -1.08
N PHE A 137 -11.30 -7.81 -0.37
CA PHE A 137 -10.25 -7.00 -0.97
C PHE A 137 -8.88 -7.57 -0.63
N VAL A 138 -8.11 -7.87 -1.68
CA VAL A 138 -6.78 -8.46 -1.57
C VAL A 138 -5.83 -7.66 -2.44
N LEU A 139 -4.65 -7.36 -1.92
CA LEU A 139 -3.57 -6.83 -2.74
C LEU A 139 -2.82 -8.00 -3.39
N GLU A 140 -2.95 -8.18 -4.69
CA GLU A 140 -2.14 -9.13 -5.45
C GLU A 140 -0.74 -8.53 -5.64
N ALA A 141 0.21 -9.02 -4.84
CA ALA A 141 1.57 -8.51 -4.83
C ALA A 141 2.31 -8.92 -6.10
N ILE A 142 2.97 -7.96 -6.74
CA ILE A 142 3.89 -8.18 -7.86
C ILE A 142 5.35 -8.01 -7.43
N LEU A 143 5.59 -7.30 -6.33
CA LEU A 143 6.91 -7.11 -5.75
C LEU A 143 6.77 -7.00 -4.23
N VAL A 144 7.65 -7.67 -3.52
CA VAL A 144 7.77 -7.51 -2.07
C VAL A 144 9.22 -7.35 -1.67
N LYS A 145 9.45 -6.51 -0.67
CA LYS A 145 10.76 -6.26 -0.10
C LYS A 145 10.69 -6.35 1.42
N PRO A 146 11.43 -7.28 2.05
CA PRO A 146 11.65 -7.25 3.48
C PRO A 146 12.32 -5.95 3.90
N LEU A 147 11.82 -5.35 4.97
CA LEU A 147 12.38 -4.15 5.58
C LEU A 147 13.10 -4.56 6.87
N ASP A 148 14.28 -3.99 7.09
CA ASP A 148 15.03 -4.21 8.33
C ASP A 148 14.40 -3.43 9.50
N HIS A 149 14.90 -3.71 10.71
CA HIS A 149 14.43 -3.09 11.94
C HIS A 149 14.73 -1.58 12.04
N THR A 150 15.55 -1.01 11.15
CA THR A 150 15.84 0.42 11.12
C THR A 150 14.80 1.20 10.33
N PHE A 151 13.93 0.51 9.59
CA PHE A 151 12.87 1.12 8.81
C PHE A 151 11.78 1.73 9.72
N ASP A 152 11.60 3.05 9.63
CA ASP A 152 10.57 3.77 10.39
C ASP A 152 9.25 3.84 9.61
N LEU A 153 8.29 2.98 9.99
CA LEU A 153 6.93 2.98 9.43
C LEU A 153 6.14 4.26 9.71
N ARG A 154 6.38 4.95 10.84
CA ARG A 154 5.70 6.23 11.13
C ARG A 154 6.17 7.30 10.17
N LEU A 155 7.48 7.36 9.94
CA LEU A 155 8.08 8.28 8.98
C LEU A 155 7.63 7.94 7.55
N TRP A 156 7.55 6.66 7.18
CA TRP A 156 6.94 6.23 5.92
C TRP A 156 5.53 6.81 5.80
N ASN A 157 4.66 6.60 6.80
CA ASN A 157 3.25 7.00 6.74
C ASN A 157 3.11 8.51 6.57
N ARG A 158 3.93 9.27 7.31
CA ARG A 158 3.98 10.72 7.16
C ARG A 158 4.45 11.15 5.77
N ALA A 159 5.53 10.56 5.25
CA ALA A 159 6.08 10.90 3.94
C ALA A 159 5.11 10.59 2.80
N ALA A 160 4.42 9.46 2.87
CA ALA A 160 3.41 9.07 1.87
C ALA A 160 2.21 10.01 1.85
N ARG A 161 1.70 10.43 3.02
CA ARG A 161 0.64 11.43 3.11
C ARG A 161 1.05 12.75 2.49
N LEU A 162 2.25 13.24 2.82
CA LEU A 162 2.77 14.48 2.23
C LEU A 162 2.91 14.37 0.71
N ARG A 163 3.35 13.22 0.21
CA ARG A 163 3.44 12.96 -1.22
C ARG A 163 2.06 12.92 -1.88
N SER A 164 1.10 12.21 -1.30
CA SER A 164 -0.27 12.16 -1.81
C SER A 164 -0.94 13.53 -1.83
N GLN A 165 -0.72 14.35 -0.79
CA GLN A 165 -1.20 15.74 -0.74
C GLN A 165 -0.56 16.60 -1.83
N HIS A 166 0.74 16.43 -2.07
CA HIS A 166 1.45 17.14 -3.13
C HIS A 166 0.94 16.73 -4.52
N GLU A 167 0.80 15.43 -4.78
CA GLU A 167 0.25 14.91 -6.05
C GLU A 167 -1.17 15.44 -6.27
N TRP A 168 -2.02 15.40 -5.25
CA TRP A 168 -3.35 16.01 -5.31
C TRP A 168 -3.30 17.50 -5.62
N PHE A 169 -2.43 18.27 -4.95
CA PHE A 169 -2.29 19.70 -5.18
C PHE A 169 -1.84 20.02 -6.61
N MET A 170 -0.88 19.25 -7.15
CA MET A 170 -0.39 19.44 -8.52
C MET A 170 -1.48 19.14 -9.57
N HIS A 171 -2.35 18.16 -9.33
CA HIS A 171 -3.45 17.80 -10.24
C HIS A 171 -4.71 18.65 -10.07
N SER A 172 -4.93 19.25 -8.89
CA SER A 172 -6.07 20.13 -8.59
C SER A 172 -5.82 21.59 -8.97
N GLN A 173 -4.59 21.97 -9.33
CA GLN A 173 -4.37 23.22 -10.03
C GLN A 173 -4.94 23.09 -11.45
N PRO A 174 -6.02 23.84 -11.79
CA PRO A 174 -6.49 23.86 -13.16
C PRO A 174 -5.35 24.36 -14.03
N ALA A 175 -5.25 23.83 -15.25
CA ALA A 175 -4.35 24.26 -16.31
C ALA A 175 -4.49 25.77 -16.59
N LYS A 176 -3.94 26.62 -15.72
CA LYS A 176 -3.80 28.07 -15.88
C LYS A 176 -2.66 28.42 -16.86
N ALA A 177 -2.47 27.59 -17.88
CA ALA A 177 -1.44 27.75 -18.90
C ALA A 177 -1.98 27.70 -20.35
N GLU A 178 -3.30 27.56 -20.56
CA GLU A 178 -3.91 27.62 -21.90
C GLU A 178 -4.70 28.92 -22.19
N GLN A 179 -4.42 30.00 -21.47
CA GLN A 179 -4.72 31.36 -21.93
C GLN A 179 -3.43 32.08 -22.33
N ARG A 180 -2.71 31.56 -23.33
CA ARG A 180 -1.88 32.41 -24.17
C ARG A 180 -2.77 32.95 -25.29
N SER A 181 -3.04 34.24 -25.19
CA SER A 181 -3.86 35.06 -26.06
C SER A 181 -3.66 34.76 -27.55
N PRO A 182 -4.71 34.78 -28.39
CA PRO A 182 -4.52 34.78 -29.83
C PRO A 182 -3.80 36.08 -30.22
N ILE A 183 -2.69 35.93 -30.93
CA ILE A 183 -2.02 37.03 -31.63
C ILE A 183 -3.05 37.67 -32.57
N GLN A 184 -3.56 38.84 -32.19
CA GLN A 184 -4.27 39.74 -33.09
C GLN A 184 -3.28 40.17 -34.17
N SER A 185 -3.34 39.52 -35.33
CA SER A 185 -2.73 40.01 -36.55
C SER A 185 -3.74 40.92 -37.25
N ASP A 186 -3.81 42.18 -36.82
CA ASP A 186 -4.57 43.20 -37.55
C ASP A 186 -3.85 43.55 -38.86
N LYS A 187 -4.27 42.89 -39.94
CA LYS A 187 -4.10 43.38 -41.31
C LYS A 187 -5.24 44.34 -41.63
N LYS A 188 -4.94 45.64 -41.81
CA LYS A 188 -5.38 46.52 -42.93
C LYS A 188 -5.39 48.00 -42.52
N GLY A 189 -4.74 48.84 -43.33
CA GLY A 189 -4.96 50.30 -43.25
C GLY A 189 -4.10 51.11 -44.22
N LYS A 190 -4.49 51.15 -45.50
CA LYS A 190 -3.93 52.01 -46.56
C LYS A 190 -4.02 53.51 -46.21
N ARG A 191 -2.92 54.24 -46.48
CA ARG A 191 -2.76 55.60 -47.05
C ARG A 191 -3.65 56.76 -46.55
N LYS A 192 -2.99 57.86 -46.15
CA LYS A 192 -2.96 59.13 -46.93
C LYS A 192 -1.85 60.05 -46.41
N ALA A 193 -0.95 60.44 -47.31
CA ALA A 193 -0.13 61.62 -47.18
C ALA A 193 -1.00 62.85 -47.50
N LYS A 194 -0.75 63.96 -46.80
CA LYS A 194 -1.15 65.29 -47.23
C LYS A 194 -0.11 66.29 -46.73
N ASP A 195 0.47 66.98 -47.70
CA ASP A 195 0.85 68.39 -47.60
C ASP A 195 -0.42 69.25 -47.35
#